data_AF-A0AAD5ABZ5-F1
#
_entry.id   AF-A0AAD5ABZ5-F1
#
_cell.length_a   1.000
_cell.length_b   1.000
_cell.length_c   1.000
_cell.angle_alpha   90.00
_cell.angle_beta   90.00
_cell.angle_gamma   90.00
#
_symmetry.space_group_name_H-M   'P 1'
#
loop_
_entity.id
_entity.type
_entity.pdbx_description
1 polymer ?
#
loop_
_entity_poly.entity_id
_entity_poly.type
_entity_poly.pdbx_seq_one_letter_code
_entity_poly.pdbx_strand_id
1 'polypeptide(L)'
;CTQITSLSFQTPRQKQSVKSENISEERVGSISTKEWQNLTKPSANVILAPNTANPFLVLGICSGRSVRTETHREFESKQNHHKYQEKYKHQYNGWTCVQAKEGYNKGKHYWEVDVKGKNDWRIGVVKKSAPRDGFSKLNTATGYWTLRLQLGCLMALTEPVTKLNQAPPSKIGVHLDYKEGK
;
A
#
# COMPACT_ATOMS: atom_id res chain seq x y z
N CYS A 1 -11.74 13.14 -2.91
CA CYS A 1 -11.60 11.90 -3.71
C CYS A 1 -10.36 11.18 -3.19
N THR A 2 -10.51 9.98 -2.68
CA THR A 2 -9.43 9.16 -2.11
C THR A 2 -9.13 8.05 -3.12
N GLN A 3 -7.88 7.89 -3.54
CA GLN A 3 -7.40 6.82 -4.42
C GLN A 3 -6.96 5.63 -3.55
N ILE A 4 -7.23 4.41 -4.02
CA ILE A 4 -6.86 3.16 -3.35
C ILE A 4 -5.42 2.81 -3.74
N THR A 5 -4.64 2.32 -2.79
CA THR A 5 -3.24 1.96 -2.99
C THR A 5 -3.03 0.49 -2.64
N SER A 6 -2.58 -0.32 -3.61
CA SER A 6 -1.94 -1.61 -3.32
C SER A 6 -0.49 -1.54 -3.80
N LEU A 7 0.46 -1.61 -2.87
CA LEU A 7 1.89 -1.67 -3.15
C LEU A 7 2.47 -2.94 -2.56
N SER A 8 3.23 -3.67 -3.38
CA SER A 8 4.05 -4.80 -2.95
C SER A 8 5.50 -4.54 -3.36
N PHE A 9 6.46 -4.64 -2.43
CA PHE A 9 7.90 -4.60 -2.73
C PHE A 9 8.66 -5.64 -1.94
N GLN A 10 9.56 -6.38 -2.56
CA GLN A 10 10.64 -7.09 -1.86
C GLN A 10 11.95 -6.36 -2.13
N THR A 11 12.79 -6.21 -1.10
CA THR A 11 14.24 -6.00 -1.26
C THR A 11 15.04 -6.87 -0.26
N PRO A 12 16.32 -7.22 -0.57
CA PRO A 12 17.10 -8.19 0.19
C PRO A 12 17.67 -7.63 1.51
N ARG A 13 17.97 -8.57 2.43
CA ARG A 13 18.41 -8.38 3.82
C ARG A 13 19.53 -7.36 4.04
N GLN A 14 19.38 -6.54 5.09
CA GLN A 14 20.46 -6.25 6.04
C GLN A 14 19.92 -6.39 7.47
N LYS A 15 20.64 -7.17 8.30
CA LYS A 15 20.34 -7.39 9.73
C LYS A 15 20.86 -6.21 10.54
N GLN A 16 20.01 -5.58 11.35
CA GLN A 16 20.45 -4.90 12.57
C GLN A 16 19.48 -5.18 13.71
N SER A 17 20.07 -5.50 14.87
CA SER A 17 19.42 -5.81 16.13
C SER A 17 19.14 -4.51 16.88
N VAL A 18 17.92 -4.34 17.40
CA VAL A 18 17.61 -3.31 18.41
C VAL A 18 16.74 -3.95 19.49
N LYS A 19 17.14 -3.74 20.75
CA LYS A 19 16.50 -4.26 21.97
C LYS A 19 15.18 -3.54 22.24
N SER A 20 14.25 -4.27 22.86
CA SER A 20 12.90 -3.86 23.22
C SER A 20 12.83 -3.34 24.66
N GLU A 21 12.08 -2.25 24.87
CA GLU A 21 11.54 -1.87 26.18
C GLU A 21 10.01 -1.74 26.07
N ASN A 22 9.34 -2.19 27.14
CA ASN A 22 7.90 -2.44 27.22
C ASN A 22 7.10 -1.16 27.46
N ILE A 23 6.02 -0.94 26.70
CA ILE A 23 4.96 0.01 27.06
C ILE A 23 3.58 -0.62 26.75
N SER A 24 2.68 -0.43 27.71
CA SER A 24 1.38 -1.05 27.98
C SER A 24 0.34 -1.00 26.84
N GLU A 25 -0.39 -2.12 26.71
CA GLU A 25 -1.52 -2.32 25.81
C GLU A 25 -2.75 -1.49 26.20
N GLU A 26 -3.13 -0.52 25.37
CA GLU A 26 -4.49 0.03 25.37
C GLU A 26 -5.40 -0.84 24.49
N ARG A 27 -6.54 -1.26 25.07
CA ARG A 27 -7.50 -2.20 24.49
C ARG A 27 -8.25 -1.57 23.31
N VAL A 28 -7.95 -2.04 22.10
CA VAL A 28 -8.82 -1.85 20.93
C VAL A 28 -10.13 -2.62 21.19
N GLY A 29 -11.26 -1.92 21.23
CA GLY A 29 -12.57 -2.50 21.51
C GLY A 29 -12.92 -3.67 20.57
N SER A 30 -13.52 -4.72 21.10
CA SER A 30 -13.91 -5.92 20.34
C SER A 30 -15.10 -5.61 19.42
N ILE A 31 -14.93 -5.81 18.11
CA ILE A 31 -16.01 -5.71 17.11
C ILE A 31 -16.86 -6.99 17.17
N SER A 32 -18.19 -6.88 17.13
CA SER A 32 -19.08 -8.06 17.11
C SER A 32 -19.06 -8.76 15.74
N THR A 33 -19.39 -10.06 15.71
CA THR A 33 -19.43 -10.85 14.47
C THR A 33 -20.37 -10.27 13.41
N LYS A 34 -21.52 -9.72 13.82
CA LYS A 34 -22.50 -9.11 12.91
C LYS A 34 -21.97 -7.81 12.30
N GLU A 35 -21.29 -6.98 13.09
CA GLU A 35 -20.63 -5.77 12.60
C GLU A 35 -19.53 -6.13 11.61
N TRP A 36 -18.71 -7.13 11.95
CA TRP A 36 -17.67 -7.63 11.04
C TRP A 36 -18.24 -8.09 9.70
N GLN A 37 -19.29 -8.90 9.72
CA GLN A 37 -19.96 -9.37 8.49
C GLN A 37 -20.52 -8.22 7.63
N ASN A 38 -20.97 -7.14 8.26
CA ASN A 38 -21.45 -5.97 7.53
C ASN A 38 -20.31 -5.14 6.94
N LEU A 39 -19.18 -5.02 7.66
CA LEU A 39 -17.99 -4.30 7.21
C LEU A 39 -17.26 -5.02 6.07
N THR A 40 -17.30 -6.35 6.04
CA THR A 40 -16.55 -7.15 5.05
C THR A 40 -17.37 -7.59 3.85
N LYS A 41 -18.53 -6.99 3.60
CA LYS A 41 -19.27 -7.20 2.35
C LYS A 41 -18.44 -6.61 1.20
N PRO A 42 -17.91 -7.42 0.27
CA PRO A 42 -17.12 -6.89 -0.83
C PRO A 42 -17.97 -5.93 -1.67
N SER A 43 -17.57 -4.67 -1.69
CA SER A 43 -18.30 -3.61 -2.42
C SER A 43 -17.41 -2.85 -3.40
N ALA A 44 -16.09 -3.04 -3.34
CA ALA A 44 -15.13 -2.35 -4.20
C ALA A 44 -14.47 -3.30 -5.21
N ASN A 45 -14.55 -2.97 -6.49
CA ASN A 45 -13.77 -3.62 -7.55
C ASN A 45 -12.48 -2.84 -7.82
N VAL A 46 -11.40 -3.22 -7.14
CA VAL A 46 -10.11 -2.51 -7.24
C VAL A 46 -9.32 -3.01 -8.46
N ILE A 47 -9.10 -2.11 -9.42
CA ILE A 47 -8.28 -2.33 -10.62
C ILE A 47 -7.18 -1.29 -10.63
N LEU A 48 -5.92 -1.70 -10.81
CA LEU A 48 -4.75 -0.83 -10.83
C LEU A 48 -4.66 -0.03 -12.13
N ALA A 49 -4.24 1.22 -12.02
CA ALA A 49 -4.12 2.18 -13.11
C ALA A 49 -2.67 2.23 -13.64
N PRO A 50 -2.37 1.69 -14.84
CA PRO A 50 -1.00 1.62 -15.35
C PRO A 50 -0.30 2.96 -15.49
N ASN A 51 -1.05 4.02 -15.84
CA ASN A 51 -0.53 5.38 -15.97
C ASN A 51 -0.12 6.02 -14.64
N THR A 52 -0.52 5.45 -13.50
CA THR A 52 -0.08 5.89 -12.17
C THR A 52 1.10 5.09 -11.66
N ALA A 53 1.37 3.92 -12.24
CA ALA A 53 2.40 3.01 -11.73
C ALA A 53 3.79 3.61 -11.92
N ASN A 54 4.61 3.51 -10.88
CA ASN A 54 6.04 3.76 -10.97
C ASN A 54 6.66 2.81 -12.02
N PRO A 55 7.66 3.25 -12.81
CA PRO A 55 8.26 2.45 -13.87
C PRO A 55 8.90 1.12 -13.44
N PHE A 56 9.25 0.95 -12.17
CA PHE A 56 9.77 -0.30 -11.63
C PHE A 56 8.68 -1.33 -11.27
N LEU A 57 7.40 -0.99 -11.45
CA LEU A 57 6.27 -1.88 -11.22
C LEU A 57 5.81 -2.54 -12.51
N VAL A 58 5.57 -3.84 -12.41
CA VAL A 58 4.94 -4.66 -13.44
C VAL A 58 3.55 -5.04 -12.97
N LEU A 59 2.53 -4.62 -13.72
CA LEU A 59 1.13 -4.95 -13.45
C LEU A 59 0.74 -6.25 -14.17
N GLY A 60 -0.12 -7.04 -13.53
CA GLY A 60 -0.69 -8.24 -14.14
C GLY A 60 -1.61 -7.90 -15.31
N ILE A 61 -1.22 -8.35 -16.50
CA ILE A 61 -1.90 -8.03 -17.77
C ILE A 61 -3.33 -8.58 -17.89
N CYS A 62 -3.65 -9.68 -17.20
CA CYS A 62 -4.96 -10.33 -17.34
C CYS A 62 -6.08 -9.59 -16.64
N SER A 63 -5.84 -9.09 -15.42
CA SER A 63 -6.88 -8.54 -14.56
C SER A 63 -6.61 -7.12 -14.09
N GLY A 64 -5.38 -6.63 -14.20
CA GLY A 64 -4.96 -5.38 -13.56
C GLY A 64 -5.05 -5.40 -12.03
N ARG A 65 -5.12 -6.60 -11.40
CA ARG A 65 -5.28 -6.75 -9.94
C ARG A 65 -4.05 -7.29 -9.23
N SER A 66 -2.97 -7.53 -9.96
CA SER A 66 -1.69 -7.93 -9.39
C SER A 66 -0.60 -6.94 -9.78
N VAL A 67 0.37 -6.80 -8.88
CA VAL A 67 1.53 -5.93 -9.04
C VAL A 67 2.75 -6.62 -8.45
N ARG A 68 3.89 -6.49 -9.14
CA ARG A 68 5.19 -6.92 -8.64
C ARG A 68 6.26 -5.92 -9.06
N THR A 69 7.42 -6.02 -8.43
CA THR A 69 8.62 -5.36 -8.93
C THR A 69 9.14 -6.04 -10.18
N GLU A 70 9.77 -5.25 -11.02
CA GLU A 70 10.69 -5.76 -12.03
C GLU A 70 11.85 -6.52 -11.36
N THR A 71 12.29 -7.60 -12.00
CA THR A 71 13.48 -8.36 -11.58
C THR A 71 14.75 -7.70 -12.12
N HIS A 72 15.89 -7.97 -11.48
CA HIS A 72 17.18 -7.46 -11.95
C HIS A 72 17.46 -7.79 -13.42
N ARG A 73 17.16 -9.02 -13.83
CA ARG A 73 17.34 -9.50 -15.21
C ARG A 73 16.47 -8.73 -16.21
N GLU A 74 15.20 -8.49 -15.87
CA GLU A 74 14.29 -7.69 -16.70
C GLU A 74 14.79 -6.25 -16.82
N PHE A 75 15.29 -5.67 -15.72
CA PHE A 75 15.87 -4.33 -15.71
C PHE A 75 17.12 -4.22 -16.59
N GLU A 76 18.06 -5.16 -16.49
CA GLU A 76 19.28 -5.21 -17.32
C GLU A 76 18.96 -5.32 -18.81
N SER A 77 18.01 -6.19 -19.17
CA SER A 77 17.60 -6.34 -20.57
C SER A 77 17.03 -5.06 -21.21
N LYS A 78 16.56 -4.11 -20.38
CA LYS A 78 15.98 -2.83 -20.83
C LYS A 78 17.00 -1.70 -20.90
N GLN A 79 18.24 -1.90 -20.45
CA GLN A 79 19.26 -0.82 -20.40
C GLN A 79 19.75 -0.34 -21.78
N ASN A 80 19.35 -0.97 -22.87
CA ASN A 80 19.78 -0.58 -24.22
C ASN A 80 19.01 0.58 -24.87
N HIS A 81 18.07 1.27 -24.21
CA HIS A 81 17.34 2.36 -24.87
C HIS A 81 17.06 3.54 -23.93
N HIS A 82 17.03 4.74 -24.52
CA HIS A 82 16.65 6.08 -24.04
C HIS A 82 15.39 6.22 -23.13
N LYS A 83 14.83 5.14 -22.58
CA LYS A 83 13.63 5.06 -21.72
C LYS A 83 13.76 5.74 -20.36
N TYR A 84 14.96 6.12 -19.93
CA TYR A 84 15.14 6.81 -18.64
C TYR A 84 14.47 8.19 -18.62
N GLN A 85 14.27 8.83 -19.78
CA GLN A 85 13.62 10.15 -19.87
C GLN A 85 12.08 10.08 -19.80
N GLU A 86 11.44 8.96 -20.19
CA GLU A 86 9.98 8.80 -20.04
C GLU A 86 9.54 8.52 -18.59
N LYS A 87 10.51 8.20 -17.70
CA LYS A 87 10.30 7.91 -16.27
C LYS A 87 9.56 9.04 -15.53
N TYR A 88 9.65 10.28 -16.02
CA TYR A 88 9.05 11.47 -15.41
C TYR A 88 7.61 11.76 -15.86
N LYS A 89 7.03 10.99 -16.80
CA LYS A 89 5.61 11.13 -17.18
C LYS A 89 4.65 10.40 -16.22
N HIS A 90 5.18 9.53 -15.36
CA HIS A 90 4.38 8.77 -14.39
C HIS A 90 4.09 9.61 -13.15
N GLN A 91 2.88 9.47 -12.61
CA GLN A 91 2.47 10.23 -11.42
C GLN A 91 3.37 9.95 -10.21
N TYR A 92 3.86 8.71 -10.05
CA TYR A 92 4.85 8.34 -9.05
C TYR A 92 6.21 8.10 -9.71
N ASN A 93 7.16 9.02 -9.48
CA ASN A 93 8.49 8.97 -10.11
C ASN A 93 9.64 8.67 -9.11
N GLY A 94 9.44 8.83 -7.80
CA GLY A 94 10.38 8.42 -6.76
C GLY A 94 9.94 7.14 -6.05
N TRP A 95 8.89 7.21 -5.25
CA TRP A 95 8.35 6.01 -4.61
C TRP A 95 7.77 5.03 -5.61
N THR A 96 8.01 3.76 -5.35
CA THR A 96 7.50 2.68 -6.16
C THR A 96 6.03 2.46 -5.82
N CYS A 97 5.16 3.25 -6.44
CA CYS A 97 3.75 3.34 -6.10
C CYS A 97 2.84 3.09 -7.31
N VAL A 98 1.63 2.57 -7.08
CA VAL A 98 0.54 2.47 -8.06
C VAL A 98 -0.79 2.69 -7.35
N GLN A 99 -1.74 3.29 -8.06
CA GLN A 99 -3.09 3.56 -7.58
C GLN A 99 -4.12 2.73 -8.31
N ALA A 100 -5.28 2.57 -7.69
CA ALA A 100 -6.46 2.13 -8.41
C ALA A 100 -6.95 3.17 -9.41
N LYS A 101 -7.63 2.68 -10.44
CA LYS A 101 -8.27 3.47 -11.49
C LYS A 101 -9.38 4.35 -10.92
N GLU A 102 -10.15 3.80 -10.00
CA GLU A 102 -11.26 4.49 -9.35
C GLU A 102 -10.85 5.04 -7.98
N GLY A 103 -11.40 6.19 -7.65
CA GLY A 103 -11.30 6.78 -6.32
C GLY A 103 -12.68 7.04 -5.74
N TYR A 104 -12.76 7.08 -4.42
CA TYR A 104 -14.02 7.21 -3.70
C TYR A 104 -14.24 8.62 -3.16
N ASN A 105 -15.50 9.06 -3.15
CA ASN A 105 -15.94 10.36 -2.61
C ASN A 105 -17.24 10.27 -1.80
N LYS A 106 -17.80 9.06 -1.62
CA LYS A 106 -18.99 8.76 -0.83
C LYS A 106 -19.08 7.25 -0.56
N GLY A 107 -19.89 6.85 0.41
CA GLY A 107 -20.22 5.46 0.70
C GLY A 107 -19.18 4.71 1.54
N LYS A 108 -19.43 3.41 1.72
CA LYS A 108 -18.56 2.46 2.41
C LYS A 108 -18.00 1.44 1.42
N HIS A 109 -16.69 1.23 1.46
CA HIS A 109 -15.96 0.41 0.49
C HIS A 109 -15.11 -0.61 1.21
N TYR A 110 -15.13 -1.86 0.74
CA TYR A 110 -14.28 -2.93 1.27
C TYR A 110 -13.62 -3.71 0.14
N TRP A 111 -12.31 -3.94 0.28
CA TRP A 111 -11.54 -4.84 -0.58
C TRP A 111 -10.48 -5.60 0.21
N GLU A 112 -10.00 -6.70 -0.36
CA GLU A 112 -8.95 -7.52 0.22
C GLU A 112 -7.73 -7.54 -0.67
N VAL A 113 -6.56 -7.65 -0.05
CA VAL A 113 -5.27 -7.78 -0.73
C VAL A 113 -4.55 -9.01 -0.19
N ASP A 114 -4.19 -9.92 -1.09
CA ASP A 114 -3.34 -11.06 -0.75
C ASP A 114 -1.88 -10.60 -0.67
N VAL A 115 -1.26 -10.84 0.48
CA VAL A 115 0.15 -10.52 0.78
C VAL A 115 0.92 -11.76 1.25
N LYS A 116 0.38 -12.96 1.01
CA LYS A 116 0.94 -14.22 1.48
C LYS A 116 2.38 -14.40 0.99
N GLY A 117 3.28 -14.65 1.94
CA GLY A 117 4.72 -14.85 1.66
C GLY A 117 5.48 -13.58 1.27
N LYS A 118 4.88 -12.39 1.39
CA LYS A 118 5.55 -11.11 1.13
C LYS A 118 6.07 -10.52 2.43
N ASN A 119 7.33 -10.08 2.43
CA ASN A 119 8.03 -9.56 3.61
C ASN A 119 8.21 -8.04 3.62
N ASP A 120 7.84 -7.38 2.52
CA ASP A 120 7.75 -5.94 2.41
C ASP A 120 6.59 -5.58 1.47
N TRP A 121 5.78 -4.61 1.90
CA TRP A 121 4.62 -4.11 1.16
C TRP A 121 4.05 -2.89 1.89
N ARG A 122 3.24 -2.11 1.17
CA ARG A 122 2.49 -1.00 1.73
C ARG A 122 1.09 -0.93 1.12
N ILE A 123 0.06 -0.93 1.95
CA ILE A 123 -1.33 -1.01 1.48
C ILE A 123 -2.16 0.02 2.22
N GLY A 124 -3.09 0.66 1.51
CA GLY A 124 -4.07 1.54 2.14
C GLY A 124 -4.73 2.49 1.17
N VAL A 125 -4.98 3.72 1.63
CA VAL A 125 -5.70 4.75 0.90
C VAL A 125 -4.92 6.06 0.87
N VAL A 126 -5.10 6.84 -0.18
CA VAL A 126 -4.39 8.11 -0.39
C VAL A 126 -5.34 9.19 -0.89
N LYS A 127 -5.24 10.42 -0.38
CA LYS A 127 -6.00 11.56 -0.91
C LYS A 127 -5.59 11.87 -2.35
N LYS A 128 -6.54 12.25 -3.21
CA LYS A 128 -6.25 12.68 -4.61
C LYS A 128 -5.30 13.87 -4.67
N SER A 129 -5.26 14.71 -3.64
CA SER A 129 -4.36 15.87 -3.55
C SER A 129 -2.99 15.56 -2.95
N ALA A 130 -2.72 14.30 -2.57
CA ALA A 130 -1.46 13.94 -1.93
C ALA A 130 -0.28 14.08 -2.93
N PRO A 131 0.91 14.50 -2.45
CA PRO A 131 2.11 14.65 -3.28
C PRO A 131 2.59 13.28 -3.75
N ARG A 132 2.97 13.17 -5.04
CA ARG A 132 3.35 11.89 -5.67
C ARG A 132 4.76 11.91 -6.27
N ASP A 133 5.32 13.10 -6.39
CA ASP A 133 6.63 13.38 -6.93
C ASP A 133 7.73 13.10 -5.89
N GLY A 134 8.85 12.62 -6.42
CA GLY A 134 10.05 12.28 -5.67
C GLY A 134 9.80 11.32 -4.51
N PHE A 135 10.53 11.57 -3.43
CA PHE A 135 10.49 10.79 -2.21
C PHE A 135 9.74 11.53 -1.08
N SER A 136 8.63 12.18 -1.43
CA SER A 136 7.74 12.85 -0.48
C SER A 136 7.31 11.92 0.67
N LYS A 137 7.14 12.44 1.89
CA LYS A 137 6.69 11.61 3.02
C LYS A 137 5.35 10.94 2.68
N LEU A 138 5.23 9.65 2.97
CA LEU A 138 4.01 8.87 2.73
C LEU A 138 3.39 8.47 4.08
N ASN A 139 2.81 9.45 4.76
CA ASN A 139 2.21 9.31 6.09
C ASN A 139 0.84 10.00 6.15
N THR A 140 0.16 9.91 7.29
CA THR A 140 -1.18 10.51 7.46
C THR A 140 -1.18 12.02 7.27
N ALA A 141 -0.10 12.72 7.64
CA ALA A 141 0.02 14.17 7.48
C ALA A 141 0.06 14.61 6.00
N THR A 142 0.61 13.79 5.10
CA THR A 142 0.62 14.04 3.66
C THR A 142 -0.56 13.43 2.92
N GLY A 143 -1.52 12.86 3.65
CA GLY A 143 -2.75 12.30 3.09
C GLY A 143 -2.62 10.84 2.64
N TYR A 144 -1.72 10.07 3.25
CA TYR A 144 -1.59 8.62 3.08
C TYR A 144 -1.99 7.89 4.37
N TRP A 145 -3.02 7.06 4.32
CA TRP A 145 -3.38 6.14 5.41
C TRP A 145 -3.02 4.74 4.97
N THR A 146 -1.83 4.29 5.36
CA THR A 146 -1.29 3.01 4.90
C THR A 146 -0.66 2.21 6.03
N LEU A 147 -0.79 0.89 5.91
CA LEU A 147 0.00 -0.09 6.63
C LEU A 147 1.25 -0.42 5.82
N ARG A 148 2.34 -0.70 6.51
CA ARG A 148 3.59 -1.18 5.91
C ARG A 148 4.08 -2.40 6.67
N LEU A 149 4.45 -3.44 5.94
CA LEU A 149 5.35 -4.47 6.45
C LEU A 149 6.74 -4.16 5.92
N GLN A 150 7.75 -4.16 6.78
CA GLN A 150 9.15 -4.02 6.37
C GLN A 150 10.04 -4.78 7.33
N LEU A 151 10.88 -5.68 6.81
CA LEU A 151 11.82 -6.48 7.61
C LEU A 151 11.12 -7.21 8.78
N GLY A 152 9.91 -7.70 8.56
CA GLY A 152 9.09 -8.39 9.57
C GLY A 152 8.35 -7.47 10.56
N CYS A 153 8.55 -6.15 10.50
CA CYS A 153 7.84 -5.19 11.33
C CYS A 153 6.60 -4.67 10.61
N LEU A 154 5.41 -4.94 11.17
CA LEU A 154 4.16 -4.34 10.72
C LEU A 154 3.96 -2.98 11.41
N MET A 155 3.63 -1.95 10.65
CA MET A 155 3.46 -0.59 11.15
C MET A 155 2.35 0.16 10.41
N ALA A 156 1.64 1.04 11.11
CA ALA A 156 0.81 2.08 10.52
C ALA A 156 1.66 3.34 10.31
N LEU A 157 1.62 3.90 9.09
CA LEU A 157 2.39 5.10 8.73
C LEU A 157 1.68 6.38 9.18
N THR A 158 1.39 6.46 10.48
CA THR A 158 0.96 7.67 11.18
C THR A 158 2.14 8.61 11.41
N GLU A 159 1.85 9.80 11.95
CA GLU A 159 2.88 10.74 12.42
C GLU A 159 2.65 10.99 13.92
N PRO A 160 3.49 10.45 14.83
CA PRO A 160 4.61 9.55 14.58
C PRO A 160 4.18 8.14 14.12
N VAL A 161 5.11 7.34 13.58
CA VAL A 161 4.84 5.97 13.10
C VAL A 161 4.43 5.06 14.26
N THR A 162 3.34 4.33 14.08
CA THR A 162 2.83 3.36 15.08
C THR A 162 3.22 1.95 14.67
N LYS A 163 4.03 1.26 15.50
CA LYS A 163 4.33 -0.16 15.32
C LYS A 163 3.14 -1.00 15.78
N LEU A 164 2.80 -2.04 15.02
CA LEU A 164 1.71 -2.96 15.34
C LEU A 164 2.31 -4.26 15.89
N ASN A 165 1.90 -4.65 17.10
CA ASN A 165 2.30 -5.90 17.74
C ASN A 165 1.48 -7.08 17.20
N GLN A 166 1.55 -7.31 15.89
CA GLN A 166 0.85 -8.37 15.19
C GLN A 166 1.81 -9.12 14.28
N ALA A 167 1.59 -10.43 14.15
CA ALA A 167 2.34 -11.24 13.19
C ALA A 167 2.05 -10.77 11.75
N PRO A 168 3.01 -10.90 10.82
CA PRO A 168 2.78 -10.57 9.42
C PRO A 168 1.55 -11.32 8.85
N PRO A 169 0.51 -10.62 8.39
CA PRO A 169 -0.69 -11.26 7.88
C PRO A 169 -0.45 -11.82 6.48
N SER A 170 -1.25 -12.82 6.08
CA SER A 170 -1.29 -13.32 4.70
C SER A 170 -2.30 -12.57 3.82
N LYS A 171 -3.24 -11.85 4.42
CA LYS A 171 -4.28 -11.09 3.74
C LYS A 171 -4.62 -9.84 4.55
N ILE A 172 -4.83 -8.72 3.86
CA ILE A 172 -5.26 -7.44 4.44
C ILE A 172 -6.63 -7.07 3.88
N GLY A 173 -7.61 -6.89 4.76
CA GLY A 173 -8.87 -6.23 4.44
C GLY A 173 -8.73 -4.72 4.65
N VAL A 174 -9.14 -3.92 3.67
CA VAL A 174 -9.20 -2.47 3.79
C VAL A 174 -10.66 -2.05 3.72
N HIS A 175 -11.10 -1.36 4.77
CA HIS A 175 -12.42 -0.77 4.86
C HIS A 175 -12.29 0.76 4.83
N LEU A 176 -13.11 1.42 4.02
CA LEU A 176 -13.19 2.88 3.91
C LEU A 176 -14.63 3.32 4.12
N ASP A 177 -14.88 4.12 5.15
CA ASP A 177 -16.11 4.86 5.36
C ASP A 177 -15.88 6.35 5.12
N TYR A 178 -16.27 6.83 3.94
CA TYR A 178 -16.03 8.23 3.58
C TYR A 178 -16.87 9.21 4.42
N LYS A 179 -18.05 8.81 4.90
CA LYS A 179 -18.95 9.68 5.65
C LYS A 179 -18.46 9.86 7.09
N GLU A 180 -17.98 8.77 7.70
CA GLU A 180 -17.45 8.79 9.07
C GLU A 180 -15.97 9.15 9.13
N GLY A 181 -15.27 9.22 7.99
CA GLY A 181 -13.85 9.51 7.92
C GLY A 181 -12.98 8.38 8.46
N LYS A 182 -13.41 7.12 8.29
CA LYS A 182 -12.75 5.92 8.81
C LYS A 182 -12.20 5.04 7.70
#